data_AF-A0A819RGH6-F1
#
_entry.id   AF-A0A819RGH6-F1
#
_cell.length_a   1.000
_cell.length_b   1.000
_cell.length_c   1.000
_cell.angle_alpha   90.00
_cell.angle_beta   90.00
_cell.angle_gamma   90.00
#
_symmetry.space_group_name_H-M   'P 1'
#
loop_
_entity.id
_entity.type
_entity.pdbx_description
1 polymer ?
#
loop_
_entity_poly.entity_id
_entity_poly.type
_entity_poly.pdbx_seq_one_letter_code
_entity_poly.pdbx_strand_id
1 'polypeptide(L)'
;CNIPGDGAFEIVAHQVLTQYKKQVKDHARLGVQAFAESLLIISKAITQNTGHNQQETIVKFQQDYATSNYQLASILQQKPNDVLLNV
;
A
#
# COMPACT_ATOMS: atom_id res chain seq x y z
N CYS A 1 -16.63 12.81 1.04
CA CYS A 1 -15.99 11.71 0.30
C CYS A 1 -14.85 11.21 1.17
N ASN A 2 -15.01 10.03 1.79
CA ASN A 2 -14.04 9.52 2.75
C ASN A 2 -13.17 8.50 2.03
N ILE A 3 -11.85 8.64 2.18
CA ILE A 3 -10.85 7.79 1.55
C ILE A 3 -10.27 6.88 2.64
N PRO A 4 -10.08 5.57 2.39
CA PRO A 4 -9.41 4.69 3.35
C PRO A 4 -7.98 5.16 3.63
N GLY A 5 -7.61 5.22 4.91
CA GLY A 5 -6.28 5.61 5.38
C GLY A 5 -5.28 4.45 5.43
N ASP A 6 -4.21 4.63 6.22
CA ASP A 6 -3.21 3.59 6.52
C ASP A 6 -2.44 3.03 5.31
N GLY A 7 -2.10 3.90 4.35
CA GLY A 7 -1.35 3.47 3.17
C GLY A 7 -2.20 2.79 2.09
N ALA A 8 -3.51 2.58 2.31
CA ALA A 8 -4.40 1.94 1.36
C ALA A 8 -4.58 2.78 0.08
N PHE A 9 -4.76 4.09 0.23
CA PHE A 9 -4.88 5.02 -0.90
C PHE A 9 -3.62 5.00 -1.78
N GLU A 10 -2.45 5.00 -1.15
CA GLU A 10 -1.14 5.05 -1.79
C GLU A 10 -0.88 3.79 -2.62
N ILE A 11 -1.27 2.62 -2.14
CA ILE A 11 -1.17 1.35 -2.88
C ILE A 11 -2.06 1.36 -4.12
N VAL A 12 -3.32 1.79 -3.97
CA VAL A 12 -4.28 1.89 -5.08
C VAL A 12 -3.77 2.90 -6.12
N ALA A 13 -3.33 4.07 -5.68
CA ALA A 13 -2.79 5.11 -6.56
C ALA A 13 -1.55 4.60 -7.32
N HIS A 14 -0.63 3.91 -6.65
CA HIS A 14 0.52 3.27 -7.30
C HIS A 14 0.09 2.29 -8.40
N GLN A 15 -0.92 1.45 -8.16
CA GLN A 15 -1.40 0.48 -9.17
C GLN A 15 -2.09 1.16 -10.36
N VAL A 16 -2.92 2.17 -10.11
CA VAL A 16 -3.57 2.95 -11.18
C VAL A 16 -2.52 3.68 -12.02
N LEU A 17 -1.53 4.31 -11.39
CA LEU A 17 -0.44 5.00 -12.09
C LEU A 17 0.45 4.02 -12.87
N THR A 18 0.67 2.82 -12.33
CA THR A 18 1.43 1.76 -13.02
C THR A 18 0.70 1.28 -14.28
N GLN A 19 -0.63 1.23 -14.27
CA GLN A 19 -1.44 0.95 -15.46
C GLN A 19 -1.43 2.13 -16.44
N TYR A 20 -1.58 3.36 -15.93
CA TYR A 20 -1.55 4.59 -16.71
C TYR A 20 -0.21 4.82 -17.41
N LYS A 21 0.90 4.38 -16.81
CA LYS A 21 2.25 4.38 -17.41
C LYS A 21 2.27 3.75 -18.81
N LYS A 22 1.40 2.76 -19.09
CA LYS A 22 1.32 2.10 -20.41
C LYS A 22 0.74 3.02 -21.49
N GLN A 23 -0.05 4.02 -21.11
CA GLN A 23 -0.68 4.98 -22.01
C GLN A 23 0.21 6.21 -22.27
N VAL A 24 1.18 6.47 -21.39
CA VAL A 24 2.09 7.62 -21.47
C VAL A 24 3.28 7.30 -22.38
N LYS A 25 3.53 8.17 -23.35
CA LYS A 25 4.66 8.06 -24.30
C LYS A 25 5.93 8.74 -23.74
N ASP A 26 7.07 8.33 -24.28
CA ASP A 26 8.37 9.00 -24.13
C ASP A 26 8.90 9.11 -22.69
N HIS A 27 9.72 10.15 -22.44
CA HIS A 27 10.41 10.42 -21.18
C HIS A 27 9.47 10.62 -19.98
N ALA A 28 8.23 11.07 -20.22
CA ALA A 28 7.23 11.25 -19.17
C ALA A 28 6.88 9.93 -18.47
N ARG A 29 7.05 8.78 -19.15
CA ARG A 29 6.84 7.45 -18.59
C ARG A 29 7.73 7.17 -17.36
N LEU A 30 8.97 7.65 -17.39
CA LEU A 30 9.91 7.49 -16.27
C LEU A 30 9.50 8.36 -15.08
N GLY A 31 8.99 9.57 -15.34
CA GLY A 31 8.44 10.45 -14.31
C GLY A 31 7.21 9.84 -13.63
N VAL A 32 6.30 9.25 -14.40
CA VAL A 32 5.11 8.56 -13.85
C VAL A 32 5.53 7.36 -13.00
N GLN A 33 6.53 6.59 -13.44
CA GLN A 33 7.07 5.49 -12.63
C GLN A 33 7.68 5.98 -11.32
N ALA A 34 8.54 7.01 -11.37
CA ALA A 34 9.18 7.56 -10.19
C ALA A 34 8.16 8.15 -9.20
N PHE A 35 7.10 8.78 -9.72
CA PHE A 35 6.00 9.29 -8.90
C PHE A 35 5.18 8.16 -8.26
N ALA A 36 4.88 7.09 -9.00
CA ALA A 36 4.20 5.94 -8.43
C ALA A 36 5.04 5.30 -7.31
N GLU A 37 6.35 5.17 -7.49
CA GLU A 37 7.25 4.61 -6.48
C GLU A 37 7.42 5.49 -5.25
N SER A 38 7.39 6.82 -5.42
CA SER A 38 7.48 7.74 -4.28
C SER A 38 6.25 7.65 -3.37
N LEU A 39 5.06 7.38 -3.91
CA LEU A 39 3.85 7.18 -3.10
C LEU A 39 3.98 6.01 -2.11
N LEU A 40 4.69 4.94 -2.50
CA LEU A 40 4.92 3.80 -1.63
C LEU A 40 5.79 4.14 -0.41
N ILE A 41 6.54 5.25 -0.38
CA ILE A 41 7.38 5.60 0.76
C ILE A 41 6.56 5.83 2.04
N ILE A 42 5.33 6.31 1.91
CA ILE A 42 4.44 6.59 3.03
C ILE A 42 3.99 5.27 3.66
N SER A 43 3.48 4.33 2.85
CA SER A 43 3.08 3.01 3.34
C SER A 43 4.26 2.27 3.97
N LYS A 44 5.47 2.46 3.42
CA LYS A 44 6.70 1.88 3.97
C LYS A 44 7.02 2.42 5.36
N ALA A 45 6.94 3.73 5.55
CA ALA A 45 7.18 4.36 6.84
C ALA A 45 6.17 3.90 7.89
N ILE A 46 4.88 3.81 7.54
CA ILE A 46 3.84 3.31 8.45
C ILE A 46 4.09 1.85 8.85
N THR A 47 4.44 1.01 7.87
CA THR A 47 4.74 -0.41 8.12
C THR A 47 5.94 -0.58 9.04
N GLN A 48 7.01 0.19 8.82
CA GLN A 48 8.19 0.20 9.69
C GLN A 48 7.85 0.69 11.11
N ASN A 49 7.06 1.75 11.23
CA ASN A 49 6.66 2.32 12.53
C ASN A 49 5.77 1.37 13.35
N THR A 50 5.01 0.51 12.68
CA THR A 50 4.14 -0.49 13.32
C THR A 50 4.84 -1.81 13.62
N GLY A 51 6.15 -1.92 13.33
CA GLY A 51 6.93 -3.13 13.56
C GLY A 51 6.66 -4.26 12.57
N HIS A 52 5.97 -3.97 11.46
CA HIS A 52 5.69 -4.95 10.41
C HIS A 52 6.82 -4.98 9.37
N ASN A 53 6.98 -6.11 8.68
CA ASN A 53 7.90 -6.19 7.56
C ASN A 53 7.31 -5.45 6.35
N GLN A 54 8.02 -4.41 5.94
CA GLN A 54 7.68 -3.54 4.82
C GLN A 54 7.39 -4.31 3.52
N GLN A 55 8.21 -5.30 3.18
CA GLN A 55 8.09 -6.00 1.90
C GLN A 55 6.88 -6.92 1.88
N GLU A 56 6.68 -7.69 2.94
CA GLU A 56 5.55 -8.62 3.07
C GLU A 56 4.21 -7.89 3.06
N THR A 57 4.15 -6.76 3.76
CA THR A 57 2.94 -5.94 3.85
C THR A 57 2.55 -5.33 2.50
N ILE A 58 3.52 -4.82 1.74
CA ILE A 58 3.27 -4.29 0.39
C ILE A 58 2.80 -5.38 -0.57
N VAL A 59 3.43 -6.56 -0.53
CA VAL A 59 3.04 -7.70 -1.39
C VAL A 59 1.61 -8.13 -1.05
N LYS A 60 1.29 -8.23 0.24
CA LYS A 60 -0.06 -8.57 0.70
C LYS A 60 -1.10 -7.55 0.25
N PHE A 61 -0.83 -6.24 0.39
CA PHE A 61 -1.74 -5.20 -0.11
C PHE A 61 -1.94 -5.24 -1.63
N GLN A 62 -0.87 -5.52 -2.39
CA GLN A 62 -0.99 -5.66 -3.85
C GLN A 62 -1.83 -6.88 -4.25
N GLN A 63 -1.69 -7.98 -3.51
CA GLN A 63 -2.47 -9.21 -3.68
C GLN A 63 -3.95 -8.99 -3.32
N ASP A 64 -4.20 -8.29 -2.21
CA ASP A 64 -5.54 -7.97 -1.70
C ASP A 64 -6.28 -7.03 -2.66
N TYR A 65 -5.59 -6.06 -3.24
CA TYR A 65 -6.14 -5.22 -4.31
C TYR A 65 -6.46 -6.02 -5.58
N ALA A 66 -5.57 -6.94 -5.98
CA ALA A 66 -5.80 -7.77 -7.17
C ALA A 66 -7.01 -8.72 -6.99
N THR A 67 -7.29 -9.11 -5.75
CA THR A 67 -8.35 -10.07 -5.40
C THR A 67 -9.68 -9.38 -5.05
N SER A 68 -9.64 -8.19 -4.45
CA SER A 68 -10.80 -7.47 -3.95
C SER A 68 -10.74 -6.00 -4.36
N ASN A 69 -11.80 -5.49 -4.98
CA ASN A 69 -11.77 -4.16 -5.58
C ASN A 69 -11.62 -2.99 -4.59
N TYR A 70 -11.75 -3.15 -3.27
CA TYR A 70 -11.61 -2.02 -2.32
C TYR A 70 -11.26 -2.43 -0.86
N GLN A 71 -11.03 -3.71 -0.54
CA GLN A 71 -10.79 -4.13 0.85
C GLN A 71 -9.30 -4.28 1.16
N LEU A 72 -8.62 -3.15 1.37
CA LEU A 72 -7.27 -3.12 1.95
C LEU A 72 -7.28 -3.00 3.48
N ALA A 73 -8.44 -3.18 4.12
CA ALA A 73 -8.65 -2.86 5.54
C ALA A 73 -8.35 -4.01 6.53
N SER A 74 -8.02 -5.21 6.08
CA SER A 74 -8.01 -6.39 6.96
C SER A 74 -6.66 -6.76 7.58
N ILE A 75 -5.63 -5.92 7.52
CA ILE A 75 -4.33 -6.24 8.16
C ILE A 75 -4.18 -5.62 9.55
N LEU A 76 -4.79 -4.46 9.84
CA LEU A 76 -4.88 -3.92 11.22
C LEU A 76 -6.00 -4.53 12.06
N GLN A 77 -6.85 -5.39 11.49
CA GLN A 77 -7.67 -6.31 12.28
C GLN A 77 -6.80 -7.50 12.74
N GLN A 78 -5.77 -7.19 13.53
CA GLN A 78 -5.36 -8.11 14.57
C GLN A 78 -6.62 -8.35 15.42
N LYS A 79 -7.03 -9.62 15.53
CA LYS A 79 -7.89 -10.03 16.65
C LYS A 79 -7.25 -9.48 17.93
N PRO A 80 -8.01 -8.95 18.90
CA PRO A 80 -7.45 -8.77 20.23
C PRO A 80 -6.96 -10.15 20.71
N ASN A 81 -5.84 -10.17 21.44
CA ASN A 81 -5.10 -11.33 21.97
C ASN A 81 -4.02 -11.81 20.96
N ASP A 82 -2.75 -11.41 21.08
CA ASP A 82 -1.84 -11.83 22.17
C ASP A 82 -0.84 -10.73 22.59
N VAL A 83 -1.31 -9.73 23.34
CA VAL A 83 -0.45 -9.10 24.35
C VAL A 83 -1.05 -9.46 25.70
N LEU A 84 -0.87 -10.73 26.08
CA LEU A 84 -0.72 -11.03 27.49
C LEU A 84 0.50 -10.23 27.94
N LEU A 85 0.17 -9.14 28.63
CA LEU A 85 1.02 -8.44 29.57
C LEU A 85 1.56 -9.50 30.55
N ASN A 86 2.66 -10.15 30.20
CA ASN A 86 3.47 -10.87 31.17
C ASN A 86 4.11 -9.79 32.05
N VAL A 87 3.46 -9.61 33.20
CA VAL A 87 4.09 -9.36 34.50
C VAL A 87 5.46 -10.02 34.58
#